data_AF-A0A2A5T446-F1
#
_entry.id   AF-A0A2A5T446-F1
#
_cell.length_a   1.000
_cell.length_b   1.000
_cell.length_c   1.000
_cell.angle_alpha   90.00
_cell.angle_beta   90.00
_cell.angle_gamma   90.00
#
_symmetry.space_group_name_H-M   'P 1'
#
loop_
_entity.id
_entity.type
_entity.pdbx_description
1 polymer ?
#
loop_
_entity_poly.entity_id
_entity_poly.type
_entity_poly.pdbx_seq_one_letter_code
_entity_poly.pdbx_strand_id
1 'polypeptide(L)'
;MNNLDVVFVDVANFYQTFIPAWEKHLISFGIKQRNKPFCLSVSEVMTIVIAFHQSGYQDSKTYYIHFVCRYLTNKFTKLVS
;
A
#
# COMPACT_ATOMS: atom_id res chain seq x y z
N MET A 1 -4.86 -16.89 4.77
CA MET A 1 -4.50 -15.48 5.00
C MET A 1 -3.11 -15.48 5.61
N ASN A 2 -2.11 -15.03 4.86
CA ASN A 2 -0.80 -14.75 5.44
C ASN A 2 -0.98 -13.69 6.56
N ASN A 3 -0.10 -13.71 7.56
CA ASN A 3 -0.17 -12.75 8.64
C ASN A 3 0.03 -11.33 8.07
N LEU A 4 -1.06 -10.57 7.97
CA LEU A 4 -1.08 -9.22 7.38
C LEU A 4 -0.06 -8.31 8.06
N ASP A 5 0.19 -8.53 9.35
CA ASP A 5 1.15 -7.74 10.13
C ASP A 5 2.59 -8.05 9.72
N VAL A 6 2.90 -9.30 9.37
CA VAL A 6 4.22 -9.68 8.82
C VAL A 6 4.43 -9.01 7.46
N VAL A 7 3.44 -9.11 6.57
CA VAL A 7 3.50 -8.46 5.25
C VAL A 7 3.68 -6.95 5.40
N PHE A 8 2.95 -6.32 6.33
CA PHE A 8 3.07 -4.88 6.58
C PHE A 8 4.47 -4.49 7.06
N VAL A 9 5.05 -5.24 8.00
CA VAL A 9 6.42 -5.00 8.51
C VAL A 9 7.45 -5.13 7.39
N ASP A 10 7.38 -6.20 6.60
CA ASP A 10 8.31 -6.42 5.48
C ASP A 10 8.21 -5.30 4.44
N VAL A 11 6.98 -4.91 4.08
CA VAL A 11 6.72 -3.83 3.13
C VAL A 11 7.19 -2.48 3.66
N ALA A 12 6.97 -2.18 4.94
CA ALA A 12 7.42 -0.94 5.55
C ALA A 12 8.95 -0.83 5.55
N ASN A 13 9.65 -1.91 5.91
CA ASN A 13 11.12 -1.98 5.87
C ASN A 13 11.64 -1.81 4.44
N PHE A 14 11.04 -2.51 3.48
CA PHE A 14 11.36 -2.34 2.06
C PHE A 14 11.17 -0.88 1.62
N TYR A 15 10.00 -0.29 1.91
CA TYR A 15 9.66 1.06 1.49
C TYR A 15 10.64 2.11 2.01
N GLN A 16 11.08 1.96 3.26
CA GLN A 16 12.07 2.85 3.88
C GLN A 16 13.41 2.86 3.13
N THR A 17 13.83 1.71 2.58
CA THR A 17 15.05 1.60 1.77
C THR A 17 14.84 1.98 0.31
N PHE A 18 13.65 1.71 -0.24
CA PHE A 18 13.34 1.92 -1.66
C PHE A 18 13.15 3.40 -2.01
N ILE A 19 12.44 4.17 -1.19
CA ILE A 19 12.09 5.57 -1.52
C ILE A 19 13.32 6.46 -1.77
N PRO A 20 14.36 6.48 -0.91
CA PRO A 20 15.52 7.31 -1.17
C PRO A 20 16.22 6.97 -2.50
N ALA A 21 16.29 5.68 -2.83
CA ALA A 21 16.86 5.22 -4.09
C ALA A 21 16.00 5.64 -5.29
N TRP A 22 14.67 5.53 -5.17
CA TRP A 22 13.72 5.93 -6.19
C TRP A 22 13.72 7.44 -6.44
N GLU A 23 13.74 8.26 -5.39
CA GLU A 23 13.82 9.72 -5.50
C GLU A 23 15.11 10.16 -6.18
N LYS A 24 16.25 9.55 -5.81
CA LYS A 24 17.54 9.79 -6.47
C LYS A 24 17.48 9.48 -7.97
N HIS A 25 16.82 8.38 -8.34
CA HIS A 25 16.60 8.00 -9.74
C HIS A 25 15.70 9.01 -10.47
N LEU A 26 14.60 9.47 -9.87
CA LEU A 26 13.72 10.47 -10.47
C LEU A 26 14.47 11.77 -10.77
N ILE A 27 15.32 12.22 -9.84
CA ILE A 27 16.16 13.41 -10.00
C ILE A 27 17.16 13.23 -11.15
N SER A 28 17.86 12.08 -11.21
CA SER A 28 18.88 11.85 -12.25
C SER A 28 18.30 11.80 -13.65
N PHE A 29 17.08 11.27 -13.81
CA PHE A 29 16.39 11.21 -15.10
C PHE A 29 15.58 12.49 -15.41
N GLY A 30 15.59 13.48 -14.52
CA GLY A 30 14.81 14.71 -14.68
C GLY A 30 13.29 14.50 -14.67
N ILE A 31 12.82 13.35 -14.17
CA ILE A 31 11.39 13.00 -14.11
C ILE A 31 10.77 13.81 -12.96
N LYS A 32 9.90 14.75 -13.32
CA LYS A 32 9.16 15.56 -12.34
C LYS A 32 7.85 14.88 -12.00
N GLN A 33 7.75 14.35 -10.79
CA GLN A 33 6.52 13.80 -10.24
C GLN A 33 6.05 14.62 -9.03
N ARG A 34 4.75 14.89 -8.94
CA ARG A 34 4.17 15.62 -7.81
C ARG A 34 4.17 14.74 -6.56
N ASN A 35 4.85 15.17 -5.50
CA ASN A 35 4.77 14.54 -4.18
C ASN A 35 3.53 15.06 -3.42
N LYS A 36 2.38 14.41 -3.63
CA LYS A 36 1.12 14.75 -2.94
C LYS A 36 0.93 13.78 -1.76
N PRO A 37 0.69 14.27 -0.53
CA PRO A 37 0.31 13.39 0.57
C PRO A 37 -1.04 12.70 0.25
N PHE A 38 -1.09 11.40 0.46
CA PHE A 38 -2.29 10.58 0.33
C PHE A 38 -2.84 10.21 1.71
N CYS A 39 -4.12 9.82 1.78
CA CYS A 39 -4.74 9.37 3.03
C CYS A 39 -4.11 8.08 3.55
N LEU A 40 -3.77 7.17 2.62
CA LEU A 40 -3.01 5.95 2.89
C LEU A 40 -1.54 6.17 2.52
N SER A 41 -0.65 5.73 3.38
CA SER A 41 0.76 5.58 3.07
C SER A 41 0.97 4.53 1.98
N VAL A 42 2.10 4.62 1.28
CA VAL A 42 2.41 3.68 0.20
C VAL A 42 2.57 2.24 0.73
N SER A 43 3.08 2.07 1.95
CA SER A 43 3.17 0.74 2.59
C SER A 43 1.78 0.15 2.89
N GLU A 44 0.82 0.96 3.33
CA GLU A 44 -0.58 0.52 3.49
C GLU A 44 -1.18 0.11 2.14
N VAL A 45 -0.98 0.91 1.09
CA VAL A 45 -1.48 0.59 -0.27
C VAL A 45 -0.85 -0.72 -0.78
N MET A 46 0.47 -0.87 -0.67
CA MET A 46 1.17 -2.10 -1.06
C MET A 46 0.65 -3.31 -0.31
N THR A 47 0.43 -3.18 1.01
CA THR A 47 -0.11 -4.26 1.85
C THR A 47 -1.52 -4.67 1.40
N ILE A 48 -2.39 -3.69 1.11
CA ILE A 48 -3.74 -3.94 0.60
C ILE A 48 -3.69 -4.68 -0.75
N VAL A 49 -2.79 -4.27 -1.65
CA VAL A 49 -2.63 -4.89 -2.98
C VAL A 49 -2.09 -6.33 -2.86
N ILE A 50 -1.10 -6.57 -2.01
CA ILE A 50 -0.56 -7.92 -1.77
C ILE A 50 -1.65 -8.82 -1.17
N ALA A 51 -2.38 -8.32 -0.18
CA ALA A 51 -3.48 -9.06 0.43
C ALA A 51 -4.63 -9.32 -0.56
N PHE A 52 -4.92 -8.38 -1.46
CA PHE A 52 -5.88 -8.59 -2.56
C PHE A 52 -5.44 -9.76 -3.45
N HIS A 53 -4.21 -9.77 -3.94
CA HIS A 53 -3.69 -10.86 -4.77
C HIS A 53 -3.73 -12.22 -4.07
N GLN A 54 -3.53 -12.26 -2.75
CA GLN A 54 -3.59 -13.49 -1.96
C GLN A 54 -5.02 -13.93 -1.60
N SER A 55 -6.00 -13.03 -1.70
CA SER A 55 -7.38 -13.29 -1.27
C SER A 55 -8.22 -14.03 -2.30
N GLY A 56 -7.80 -14.05 -3.57
CA GLY A 56 -8.54 -14.70 -4.65
C GLY A 56 -9.81 -13.98 -5.09
N TYR A 57 -10.03 -12.73 -4.65
CA TYR A 57 -11.13 -11.90 -5.16
C TYR A 57 -10.92 -11.57 -6.64
N GLN A 58 -12.02 -11.57 -7.40
CA GLN A 58 -11.98 -11.31 -8.84
C GLN A 58 -11.65 -9.86 -9.16
N ASP A 59 -12.18 -8.91 -8.40
CA ASP A 59 -11.98 -7.48 -8.62
C ASP A 59 -11.60 -6.75 -7.33
N SER A 60 -10.75 -5.74 -7.50
CA SER A 60 -10.19 -4.97 -6.39
C SER A 60 -11.25 -4.13 -5.67
N LYS A 61 -12.32 -3.71 -6.36
CA LYS A 61 -13.39 -2.90 -5.79
C LYS A 61 -14.21 -3.71 -4.79
N THR A 62 -14.64 -4.90 -5.17
CA THR A 62 -15.37 -5.84 -4.31
C THR A 62 -14.53 -6.23 -3.10
N TYR A 63 -13.24 -6.53 -3.31
CA TYR A 63 -12.32 -6.78 -2.21
C TYR A 63 -12.22 -5.59 -1.24
N TYR A 64 -12.02 -4.39 -1.78
CA TYR A 64 -11.85 -3.20 -0.96
C TYR A 64 -13.12 -2.88 -0.14
N ILE A 65 -14.29 -2.87 -0.79
CA ILE A 65 -15.56 -2.55 -0.12
C ILE A 65 -15.97 -3.62 0.88
N HIS A 66 -15.94 -4.89 0.49
CA HIS A 66 -16.50 -5.97 1.32
C HIS A 66 -15.52 -6.54 2.33
N PHE A 67 -14.21 -6.40 2.11
CA PHE A 67 -13.19 -6.94 3.00
C PHE A 67 -12.40 -5.84 3.72
N VAL A 68 -11.77 -4.91 2.99
CA VAL A 68 -10.91 -3.88 3.60
C VAL A 68 -11.72 -2.91 4.46
N CYS A 69 -12.77 -2.29 3.90
CA CYS A 69 -13.63 -1.34 4.61
C CYS A 69 -14.48 -1.96 5.72
N ARG A 70 -14.66 -3.30 5.71
CA ARG A 70 -15.48 -4.00 6.70
C ARG A 70 -14.65 -4.57 7.85
N TYR A 71 -13.48 -5.13 7.56
CA TYR A 71 -12.68 -5.88 8.54
C TYR A 71 -11.33 -5.24 8.87
N LEU A 72 -10.79 -4.38 8.01
CA LEU A 72 -9.45 -3.78 8.19
C LEU A 72 -9.49 -2.29 8.57
N THR A 73 -10.66 -1.72 8.82
CA THR A 73 -10.83 -0.31 9.25
C THR A 73 -10.06 0.02 10.53
N ASN A 74 -9.92 -0.96 11.43
CA ASN A 74 -9.14 -0.78 12.66
C ASN A 74 -7.62 -0.85 12.42
N LYS A 75 -7.19 -1.42 11.28
CA LYS A 75 -5.77 -1.51 10.90
C LYS A 75 -5.32 -0.35 10.00
N PHE A 76 -6.24 0.28 9.28
CA PHE A 76 -5.98 1.41 8.40
C PHE A 76 -6.82 2.62 8.83
N THR A 77 -6.18 3.61 9.45
CA THR A 77 -6.88 4.71 10.13
C THR A 77 -7.57 5.71 9.18
N LYS A 78 -7.21 5.73 7.89
CA LYS A 78 -7.73 6.69 6.90
C LYS A 78 -8.03 6.01 5.55
N LEU A 79 -8.90 5.01 5.59
CA LEU A 79 -9.42 4.40 4.35
C LEU A 79 -10.10 5.45 3.47
N VAL A 80 -9.91 5.33 2.16
CA VAL A 80 -10.54 6.18 1.14
C VAL A 80 -11.95 5.65 0.87
N SER A 81 -12.96 6.53 0.78
CA SER A 81 -14.34 6.16 0.41
C SER A 81 -14.51 6.03 -1.10
#